data_AF-A0A1Q4V9K2-F1
#
_entry.id   AF-A0A1Q4V9K2-F1
#
_cell.length_a   1.000
_cell.length_b   1.000
_cell.length_c   1.000
_cell.angle_alpha   90.00
_cell.angle_beta   90.00
_cell.angle_gamma   90.00
#
_symmetry.space_group_name_H-M   'P 1'
#
loop_
_entity.id
_entity.type
_entity.pdbx_description
1 polymer ?
#
loop_
_entity_poly.entity_id
_entity_poly.type
_entity_poly.pdbx_seq_one_letter_code
_entity_poly.pdbx_strand_id
1 'polypeptide(L)'
;MDGIELIHSGWGKGSVRVTHAPAGVATVLEFRGGLLSALQVYGMTDTPDRLEQGRELINYCWGKGHARALVPKEYTHVATGKPGGLSPRWKLGFGTGDSLAELSATASGRFPDALRYTGPPAQVRLEVEKFHATVRHSSISGGRSTQLHLSSGPFRGTLALPGPGIIEVACLAKWSLTVL
;
A
#
# COMPACT_ATOMS: atom_id res chain seq x y z
N MET A 1 -4.12 12.02 -16.03
CA MET A 1 -3.57 11.22 -14.91
C MET A 1 -4.44 11.58 -13.72
N ASP A 2 -5.52 10.84 -13.53
CA ASP A 2 -6.48 11.09 -12.46
C ASP A 2 -5.94 10.39 -11.20
N GLY A 3 -5.08 11.11 -10.48
CA GLY A 3 -4.52 10.65 -9.22
C GLY A 3 -5.57 10.65 -8.11
N ILE A 4 -5.32 9.89 -7.06
CA ILE A 4 -6.15 9.91 -5.85
C ILE A 4 -6.05 11.31 -5.21
N GLU A 5 -7.19 11.96 -5.00
CA GLU A 5 -7.21 13.29 -4.37
C GLU A 5 -6.89 13.19 -2.88
N LEU A 6 -5.88 13.93 -2.44
CA LEU A 6 -5.40 13.91 -1.05
C LEU A 6 -6.11 14.98 -0.20
N ILE A 7 -7.41 14.77 0.03
CA ILE A 7 -8.29 15.72 0.72
C ILE A 7 -8.03 15.81 2.23
N HIS A 8 -7.47 14.76 2.83
CA HIS A 8 -7.21 14.73 4.26
C HIS A 8 -5.77 15.15 4.54
N SER A 9 -5.56 15.94 5.59
CA SER A 9 -4.23 16.31 6.05
C SER A 9 -4.19 16.54 7.55
N GLY A 10 -3.02 16.40 8.15
CA GLY A 10 -2.84 16.58 9.58
C GLY A 10 -1.38 16.59 9.99
N TRP A 11 -1.15 16.54 11.30
CA TRP A 11 0.17 16.55 11.92
C TRP A 11 0.28 15.42 12.95
N GLY A 12 1.44 14.77 13.00
CA GLY A 12 1.69 13.70 13.98
C GLY A 12 0.70 12.55 13.82
N LYS A 13 0.03 12.17 14.91
CA LYS A 13 -0.99 11.12 14.90
C LYS A 13 -2.32 11.66 14.38
N GLY A 14 -3.03 10.85 13.60
CA GLY A 14 -4.37 11.17 13.13
C GLY A 14 -5.19 9.92 12.88
N SER A 15 -6.50 10.08 12.81
CA SER A 15 -7.43 9.04 12.37
C SER A 15 -8.34 9.65 11.32
N VAL A 16 -8.56 8.92 10.22
CA VAL A 16 -9.42 9.35 9.13
C VAL A 16 -10.38 8.21 8.79
N ARG A 17 -11.66 8.54 8.69
CA ARG A 17 -12.69 7.59 8.24
C ARG A 17 -12.43 7.18 6.80
N VAL A 18 -12.56 5.88 6.50
CA VAL A 18 -12.36 5.35 5.16
C VAL A 18 -13.54 5.70 4.27
N THR A 19 -13.25 6.30 3.12
CA THR A 19 -14.20 6.44 2.01
C THR A 19 -14.04 5.22 1.09
N HIS A 20 -14.86 4.19 1.29
CA HIS A 20 -14.74 2.98 0.48
C HIS A 20 -15.18 3.20 -0.97
N ALA A 21 -14.44 2.58 -1.88
CA ALA A 21 -14.89 2.38 -3.26
C ALA A 21 -16.21 1.58 -3.30
N PRO A 22 -16.99 1.71 -4.39
CA PRO A 22 -18.21 0.92 -4.59
C PRO A 22 -18.01 -0.59 -4.44
N ALA A 23 -19.11 -1.32 -4.27
CA ALA A 23 -19.09 -2.78 -4.22
C ALA A 23 -18.44 -3.37 -5.49
N GLY A 24 -17.67 -4.45 -5.32
CA GLY A 24 -16.92 -5.08 -6.42
C GLY A 24 -15.59 -4.41 -6.77
N VAL A 25 -15.30 -3.23 -6.23
CA VAL A 25 -14.06 -2.49 -6.49
C VAL A 25 -13.23 -2.36 -5.20
N ALA A 26 -11.92 -2.60 -5.31
CA ALA A 26 -11.00 -2.43 -4.21
C ALA A 26 -10.89 -0.95 -3.81
N THR A 27 -10.84 -0.69 -2.51
CA THR A 27 -10.49 0.62 -1.96
C THR A 27 -8.97 0.74 -1.87
N VAL A 28 -8.42 1.84 -2.37
CA VAL A 28 -7.00 2.14 -2.31
C VAL A 28 -6.80 3.40 -1.47
N LEU A 29 -5.82 3.36 -0.57
CA LEU A 29 -5.30 4.52 0.12
C LEU A 29 -4.07 5.04 -0.63
N GLU A 30 -4.01 6.36 -0.89
CA GLU A 30 -2.75 7.05 -1.16
C GLU A 30 -2.36 7.88 0.06
N PHE A 31 -1.10 7.77 0.46
CA PHE A 31 -0.53 8.47 1.59
C PHE A 31 0.74 9.20 1.19
N ARG A 32 0.91 10.43 1.68
CA ARG A 32 2.14 11.22 1.55
C ARG A 32 2.59 11.69 2.92
N GLY A 33 3.79 11.27 3.29
CA GLY A 33 4.47 11.74 4.49
C GLY A 33 4.99 13.17 4.35
N GLY A 34 5.36 13.76 5.48
CA GLY A 34 6.06 15.04 5.55
C GLY A 34 7.57 14.87 5.41
N LEU A 35 8.29 16.00 5.36
CA LEU A 35 9.75 15.99 5.40
C LEU A 35 10.21 15.41 6.75
N LEU A 36 11.28 14.59 6.73
CA LEU A 36 12.07 14.18 7.91
C LEU A 36 11.41 13.21 8.91
N SER A 37 10.30 12.54 8.59
CA SER A 37 9.77 11.48 9.45
C SER A 37 9.06 10.39 8.67
N ALA A 38 9.36 9.15 9.06
CA ALA A 38 8.62 8.00 8.61
C ALA A 38 7.29 7.91 9.36
N LEU A 39 6.19 7.98 8.63
CA LEU A 39 4.87 7.69 9.16
C LEU A 39 4.43 6.29 8.73
N GLN A 40 3.76 5.62 9.66
CA GLN A 40 3.08 4.36 9.45
C GLN A 40 1.58 4.62 9.31
N VAL A 41 0.89 3.77 8.56
CA VAL A 41 -0.56 3.78 8.46
C VAL A 41 -1.10 2.41 8.82
N TYR A 42 -2.05 2.38 9.74
CA TYR A 42 -2.73 1.17 10.19
C TYR A 42 -4.22 1.24 9.83
N GLY A 43 -4.78 0.11 9.42
CA GLY A 43 -6.23 -0.05 9.32
C GLY A 43 -6.85 -0.14 10.70
N MET A 44 -8.06 0.41 10.87
CA MET A 44 -8.77 0.42 12.15
C MET A 44 -10.22 -0.01 11.94
N THR A 45 -10.70 -0.87 12.82
CA THR A 45 -12.10 -1.33 12.84
C THR A 45 -12.83 -0.68 14.00
N ASP A 46 -13.96 -0.05 13.71
CA ASP A 46 -14.85 0.49 14.74
C ASP A 46 -15.64 -0.65 15.36
N THR A 47 -15.47 -0.84 16.67
CA THR A 47 -16.23 -1.78 17.49
C THR A 47 -17.07 -0.98 18.48
N PRO A 48 -18.13 -1.55 19.06
CA PRO A 48 -18.99 -0.82 20.01
C PRO A 48 -18.22 -0.14 21.16
N ASP A 49 -17.08 -0.70 21.56
CA ASP A 49 -16.31 -0.23 22.72
C ASP A 49 -15.10 0.65 22.34
N ARG A 50 -14.51 0.46 21.16
CA ARG A 50 -13.26 1.13 20.76
C ARG A 50 -12.90 0.98 19.27
N LEU A 51 -11.93 1.77 18.82
CA LEU A 51 -11.22 1.51 17.57
C LEU A 51 -10.15 0.44 17.80
N GLU A 52 -10.30 -0.72 17.17
CA GLU A 52 -9.32 -1.79 17.19
C GLU A 52 -8.32 -1.64 16.04
N GLN A 53 -7.02 -1.71 16.38
CA GLN A 53 -5.96 -1.60 15.39
C GLN A 53 -5.80 -2.92 14.64
N GLY A 54 -5.97 -2.86 13.32
CA GLY A 54 -5.74 -3.96 12.39
C GLY A 54 -4.32 -4.00 11.85
N ARG A 55 -4.17 -4.51 10.62
CA ARG A 55 -2.86 -4.66 9.97
C ARG A 55 -2.26 -3.30 9.64
N GLU A 56 -0.93 -3.27 9.60
CA GLU A 56 -0.18 -2.17 8.98
C GLU A 56 -0.43 -2.17 7.46
N LEU A 57 -0.92 -1.05 6.94
CA LEU A 57 -1.19 -0.84 5.51
C LEU A 57 0.04 -0.26 4.81
N ILE A 58 0.69 0.72 5.44
CA ILE A 58 1.88 1.38 4.93
C ILE A 58 2.89 1.38 6.06
N ASN A 59 4.00 0.67 5.85
CA ASN A 59 5.00 0.52 6.89
C ASN A 59 5.83 1.79 7.05
N TYR A 60 6.25 2.45 5.97
CA TYR A 60 7.01 3.70 6.04
C TYR A 60 6.79 4.55 4.78
N CYS A 61 6.57 5.84 4.98
CA CYS A 61 6.65 6.85 3.92
C CYS A 61 7.32 8.12 4.47
N TRP A 62 8.31 8.67 3.74
CA TRP A 62 8.98 9.92 4.10
C TRP A 62 9.08 10.89 2.91
N GLY A 63 9.27 12.18 3.20
CA GLY A 63 9.59 13.18 2.19
C GLY A 63 8.47 13.35 1.15
N LYS A 64 8.83 13.60 -0.11
CA LYS A 64 7.87 13.77 -1.22
C LYS A 64 7.36 12.44 -1.81
N GLY A 65 7.71 11.31 -1.18
CA GLY A 65 7.21 10.00 -1.61
C GLY A 65 5.70 9.90 -1.46
N HIS A 66 5.07 9.13 -2.35
CA HIS A 66 3.72 8.63 -2.13
C HIS A 66 3.81 7.13 -1.91
N ALA A 67 2.97 6.63 -1.01
CA ALA A 67 2.79 5.22 -0.77
C ALA A 67 1.32 4.87 -1.01
N ARG A 68 1.08 3.72 -1.64
CA ARG A 68 -0.27 3.23 -1.90
C ARG A 68 -0.44 1.83 -1.32
N ALA A 69 -1.63 1.57 -0.78
CA ALA A 69 -1.98 0.28 -0.20
C ALA A 69 -3.47 0.00 -0.36
N LEU A 70 -3.84 -1.28 -0.36
CA LEU A 70 -5.25 -1.67 -0.30
C LEU A 70 -5.79 -1.45 1.10
N VAL A 71 -7.03 -0.96 1.16
CA VAL A 71 -7.80 -0.84 2.40
C VAL A 71 -8.87 -1.94 2.40
N PRO A 72 -8.69 -3.01 3.19
CA PRO A 72 -9.71 -4.03 3.40
C PRO A 72 -11.06 -3.42 3.82
N LYS A 73 -12.17 -4.07 3.42
CA LYS A 73 -13.53 -3.54 3.61
C LYS A 73 -13.95 -3.49 5.08
N GLU A 74 -13.33 -4.29 5.94
CA GLU A 74 -13.54 -4.31 7.37
C GLU A 74 -12.99 -3.06 8.09
N TYR A 75 -12.05 -2.33 7.47
CA TYR A 75 -11.47 -1.14 8.08
C TYR A 75 -12.32 0.09 7.84
N THR A 76 -12.96 0.54 8.92
CA THR A 76 -13.77 1.76 8.97
C THR A 76 -12.93 3.05 8.99
N HIS A 77 -11.72 2.98 9.51
CA HIS A 77 -10.80 4.11 9.67
C HIS A 77 -9.37 3.69 9.29
N VAL A 78 -8.53 4.69 9.03
CA VAL A 78 -7.07 4.53 8.98
C VAL A 78 -6.46 5.45 10.02
N ALA A 79 -5.54 4.92 10.82
CA ALA A 79 -4.76 5.69 11.77
C ALA A 79 -3.36 5.93 11.22
N THR A 80 -2.91 7.19 11.29
CA THR A 80 -1.55 7.60 10.96
C THR A 80 -0.78 7.81 12.25
N GLY A 81 0.49 7.46 12.27
CA GLY A 81 1.32 7.70 13.44
C GLY A 81 2.76 7.28 13.27
N LYS A 82 3.57 7.63 14.27
CA LYS A 82 4.95 7.19 14.42
C LYS A 82 5.19 6.76 15.88
N PRO A 83 6.02 5.75 16.13
CA PRO A 83 6.66 5.58 17.42
C PRO A 83 7.76 6.66 17.62
N GLY A 84 7.46 7.70 18.43
CA GLY A 84 8.41 8.69 18.94
C GLY A 84 8.96 9.76 17.97
N GLY A 85 9.23 10.97 18.48
CA GLY A 85 9.90 12.08 17.77
C GLY A 85 8.98 13.23 17.32
N LEU A 86 9.43 14.00 16.33
CA LEU A 86 8.70 15.14 15.74
C LEU A 86 7.35 14.71 15.15
N SER A 87 6.39 15.63 15.13
CA SER A 87 5.06 15.46 14.52
C SER A 87 5.10 15.95 13.06
N PRO A 88 5.43 15.11 12.06
CA PRO A 88 5.42 15.54 10.66
C PRO A 88 4.01 15.81 10.16
N ARG A 89 3.92 16.66 9.13
CA ARG A 89 2.69 16.77 8.32
C ARG A 89 2.44 15.48 7.56
N TRP A 90 1.19 15.19 7.26
CA TRP A 90 0.80 14.14 6.33
C TRP A 90 -0.39 14.58 5.49
N LYS A 91 -0.54 13.91 4.34
CA LYS A 91 -1.74 13.98 3.51
C LYS A 91 -2.17 12.57 3.12
N LEU A 92 -3.48 12.35 3.02
CA LEU A 92 -4.01 11.08 2.56
C LEU A 92 -5.33 11.26 1.79
N GLY A 93 -5.62 10.28 0.95
CA GLY A 93 -6.83 10.20 0.15
C GLY A 93 -7.22 8.76 -0.15
N PHE A 94 -8.47 8.55 -0.54
CA PHE A 94 -8.98 7.25 -0.93
C PHE A 94 -9.42 7.26 -2.39
N GLY A 95 -9.12 6.19 -3.10
CA GLY A 95 -9.51 5.97 -4.49
C GLY A 95 -9.92 4.53 -4.75
N THR A 96 -10.10 4.21 -6.02
CA THR A 96 -10.44 2.87 -6.49
C THR A 96 -9.21 2.10 -6.94
N GLY A 97 -9.28 0.77 -6.97
CA GLY A 97 -8.25 -0.07 -7.58
C GLY A 97 -7.94 0.30 -9.04
N ASP A 98 -8.90 0.88 -9.76
CA ASP A 98 -8.71 1.36 -11.14
C ASP A 98 -7.79 2.57 -11.25
N SER A 99 -7.60 3.34 -10.16
CA SER A 99 -6.67 4.48 -10.13
C SER A 99 -5.20 4.08 -9.95
N LEU A 100 -4.92 2.79 -9.72
CA LEU A 100 -3.56 2.29 -9.59
C LEU A 100 -2.85 2.25 -10.94
N ALA A 101 -1.53 2.44 -10.90
CA ALA A 101 -0.69 2.23 -12.08
C ALA A 101 -0.74 0.76 -12.51
N GLU A 102 -0.84 0.53 -13.82
CA GLU A 102 -0.84 -0.81 -14.38
C GLU A 102 0.59 -1.37 -14.51
N LEU A 103 0.80 -2.60 -14.02
CA LEU A 103 2.01 -3.37 -14.24
C LEU A 103 1.90 -4.10 -15.59
N SER A 104 2.30 -3.44 -16.67
CA SER A 104 2.32 -4.03 -18.01
C SER A 104 3.67 -4.62 -18.41
N ALA A 105 4.77 -4.06 -17.90
CA ALA A 105 6.13 -4.55 -18.17
C ALA A 105 6.99 -4.48 -16.91
N THR A 106 7.48 -3.30 -16.56
CA THR A 106 8.28 -3.07 -15.35
C THR A 106 7.69 -1.93 -14.53
N ALA A 107 7.59 -2.15 -13.22
CA ALA A 107 7.35 -1.10 -12.23
C ALA A 107 8.53 -1.05 -11.25
N SER A 108 8.83 0.13 -10.73
CA SER A 108 9.87 0.30 -9.73
C SER A 108 9.50 1.41 -8.77
N GLY A 109 9.92 1.27 -7.51
CA GLY A 109 9.66 2.26 -6.48
C GLY A 109 10.68 2.19 -5.37
N ARG A 110 10.50 3.06 -4.38
CA ARG A 110 11.31 3.11 -3.15
C ARG A 110 10.46 2.99 -1.87
N PHE A 111 9.15 3.14 -2.02
CA PHE A 111 8.18 3.13 -0.94
C PHE A 111 7.20 1.99 -1.15
N PRO A 112 6.39 1.66 -0.13
CA PRO A 112 5.27 0.76 -0.31
C PRO A 112 4.37 1.25 -1.44
N ASP A 113 3.97 0.35 -2.32
CA ASP A 113 3.13 0.70 -3.44
C ASP A 113 2.15 -0.42 -3.80
N ALA A 114 1.08 -0.04 -4.48
CA ALA A 114 0.09 -0.94 -5.02
C ALA A 114 0.00 -0.73 -6.54
N LEU A 115 -0.02 -1.83 -7.28
CA LEU A 115 -0.07 -1.85 -8.74
C LEU A 115 -1.23 -2.72 -9.20
N ARG A 116 -1.89 -2.33 -10.28
CA ARG A 116 -2.91 -3.16 -10.93
C ARG A 116 -2.24 -4.09 -11.93
N TYR A 117 -2.63 -5.35 -11.95
CA TYR A 117 -2.23 -6.31 -12.98
C TYR A 117 -3.49 -6.88 -13.65
N THR A 118 -3.56 -6.80 -14.98
CA THR A 118 -4.72 -7.23 -15.78
C THR A 118 -4.41 -8.44 -16.67
N GLY A 119 -3.15 -8.86 -16.71
CA GLY A 119 -2.67 -9.96 -17.55
C GLY A 119 -3.03 -11.36 -17.03
N PRO A 120 -2.78 -12.40 -17.85
CA PRO A 120 -2.96 -13.80 -17.45
C PRO A 120 -1.97 -14.19 -16.33
N PRO A 121 -2.07 -15.39 -15.75
CA PRO A 121 -1.03 -15.91 -14.86
C PRO A 121 0.36 -15.83 -15.52
N ALA A 122 1.35 -15.33 -14.77
CA ALA A 122 2.68 -15.02 -15.31
C ALA A 122 3.78 -15.21 -14.24
N GLN A 123 5.04 -15.17 -14.67
CA GLN A 123 6.15 -14.98 -13.74
C GLN A 123 6.52 -13.50 -13.68
N VAL A 124 6.84 -13.03 -12.48
CA VAL A 124 7.46 -11.72 -12.29
C VAL A 124 8.81 -11.87 -11.64
N ARG A 125 9.79 -11.14 -12.15
CA ARG A 125 11.07 -10.95 -11.48
C ARG A 125 10.94 -9.82 -10.46
N LEU A 126 11.19 -10.14 -9.19
CA LEU A 126 11.31 -9.17 -8.11
C LEU A 126 12.79 -8.92 -7.83
N GLU A 127 13.17 -7.65 -7.78
CA GLU A 127 14.47 -7.22 -7.25
C GLU A 127 14.26 -6.24 -6.11
N VAL A 128 14.99 -6.45 -5.01
CA VAL A 128 14.97 -5.61 -3.81
C VAL A 128 16.42 -5.38 -3.41
N GLU A 129 16.85 -4.12 -3.37
CA GLU A 129 18.26 -3.80 -3.11
C GLU A 129 18.68 -4.12 -1.67
N LYS A 130 17.86 -3.76 -0.68
CA LYS A 130 18.16 -3.84 0.77
C LYS A 130 16.86 -3.99 1.57
N PHE A 131 16.97 -4.31 2.86
CA PHE A 131 15.85 -4.42 3.82
C PHE A 131 14.84 -5.55 3.53
N HIS A 132 13.83 -5.60 4.40
CA HIS A 132 12.70 -6.49 4.29
C HIS A 132 11.75 -6.06 3.16
N ALA A 133 11.24 -7.05 2.42
CA ALA A 133 10.18 -6.87 1.45
C ALA A 133 9.08 -7.91 1.64
N THR A 134 7.83 -7.46 1.58
CA THR A 134 6.67 -8.34 1.43
C THR A 134 6.00 -8.02 0.10
N VAL A 135 5.68 -9.05 -0.67
CA VAL A 135 4.82 -8.91 -1.86
C VAL A 135 3.54 -9.71 -1.62
N ARG A 136 2.40 -9.05 -1.80
CA ARG A 136 1.08 -9.68 -1.73
C ARG A 136 0.36 -9.49 -3.05
N HIS A 137 -0.39 -10.50 -3.46
CA HIS A 137 -1.37 -10.39 -4.51
C HIS A 137 -2.75 -10.41 -3.88
N SER A 138 -3.63 -9.54 -4.35
CA SER A 138 -5.04 -9.56 -3.99
C SER A 138 -5.90 -9.59 -5.24
N SER A 139 -7.10 -10.18 -5.15
CA SER A 139 -8.11 -10.09 -6.21
C SER A 139 -8.40 -8.63 -6.57
N ILE A 140 -8.90 -8.35 -7.79
CA ILE A 140 -9.26 -6.98 -8.23
C ILE A 140 -10.25 -6.29 -7.27
N SER A 141 -11.17 -7.05 -6.67
CA SER A 141 -12.11 -6.53 -5.68
C SER A 141 -11.51 -6.31 -4.28
N GLY A 142 -10.27 -6.71 -4.07
CA GLY A 142 -9.56 -6.62 -2.78
C GLY A 142 -9.95 -7.67 -1.73
N GLY A 143 -10.87 -8.60 -2.05
CA GLY A 143 -11.47 -9.50 -1.06
C GLY A 143 -10.65 -10.76 -0.71
N ARG A 144 -9.78 -11.23 -1.59
CA ARG A 144 -8.84 -12.34 -1.31
C ARG A 144 -7.42 -11.84 -1.45
N SER A 145 -6.55 -12.20 -0.53
CA SER A 145 -5.13 -11.84 -0.54
C SER A 145 -4.25 -13.07 -0.31
N THR A 146 -3.10 -13.12 -0.96
CA THR A 146 -2.09 -14.18 -0.80
C THR A 146 -0.72 -13.53 -0.76
N GLN A 147 0.09 -13.91 0.22
CA GLN A 147 1.48 -13.50 0.27
C GLN A 147 2.26 -14.29 -0.78
N LEU A 148 2.83 -13.59 -1.75
CA LEU A 148 3.69 -14.19 -2.78
C LEU A 148 5.13 -14.30 -2.31
N HIS A 149 5.59 -13.36 -1.49
CA HIS A 149 6.97 -13.31 -1.04
C HIS A 149 7.13 -12.60 0.30
N LEU A 150 8.12 -13.05 1.06
CA LEU A 150 8.62 -12.42 2.27
C LEU A 150 10.12 -12.63 2.34
N SER A 151 10.89 -11.55 2.41
CA SER A 151 12.33 -11.61 2.70
C SER A 151 12.73 -10.63 3.79
N SER A 152 13.77 -10.98 4.54
CA SER A 152 14.39 -10.14 5.58
C SER A 152 15.69 -9.47 5.09
N GLY A 153 15.90 -9.40 3.77
CA GLY A 153 17.09 -8.83 3.16
C GLY A 153 16.97 -8.69 1.64
N PRO A 154 18.08 -8.33 0.96
CA PRO A 154 18.14 -8.22 -0.49
C PRO A 154 17.61 -9.49 -1.15
N PHE A 155 16.85 -9.31 -2.23
CA PHE A 155 16.26 -10.42 -2.96
C PHE A 155 16.31 -10.15 -4.46
N ARG A 156 16.64 -11.18 -5.23
CA ARG A 156 16.50 -11.20 -6.68
C ARG A 156 16.02 -12.59 -7.06
N GLY A 157 14.80 -12.69 -7.58
CA GLY A 157 14.20 -13.97 -7.92
C GLY A 157 12.88 -13.80 -8.66
N THR A 158 12.25 -14.92 -8.98
CA THR A 158 10.96 -14.94 -9.67
C THR A 158 9.83 -15.33 -8.72
N LEU A 159 8.66 -14.72 -8.91
CA LEU A 159 7.42 -15.00 -8.19
C LEU A 159 6.35 -15.38 -9.22
N ALA A 160 5.44 -16.28 -8.85
CA ALA A 160 4.27 -16.59 -9.66
C ALA A 160 3.17 -15.55 -9.38
N LEU A 161 2.72 -14.85 -10.43
CA LEU A 161 1.48 -14.08 -10.39
C LEU A 161 0.31 -14.99 -10.78
N PRO A 162 -0.74 -15.09 -9.94
CA PRO A 162 -1.87 -15.98 -10.21
C PRO A 162 -2.84 -15.44 -11.27
N GLY A 163 -2.57 -14.27 -11.86
CA GLY A 163 -3.43 -13.60 -12.84
C GLY A 163 -3.94 -12.25 -12.34
N PRO A 164 -5.05 -11.73 -12.90
CA PRO A 164 -5.49 -10.36 -12.68
C PRO A 164 -5.74 -10.04 -11.20
N GLY A 165 -5.32 -8.85 -10.77
CA GLY A 165 -5.40 -8.45 -9.37
C GLY A 165 -4.65 -7.16 -9.05
N ILE A 166 -4.40 -6.96 -7.77
CA ILE A 166 -3.62 -5.85 -7.24
C ILE A 166 -2.42 -6.43 -6.51
N ILE A 167 -1.24 -5.92 -6.84
CA ILE A 167 0.03 -6.33 -6.28
C ILE A 167 0.46 -5.26 -5.29
N GLU A 168 0.52 -5.60 -4.01
CA GLU A 168 1.07 -4.74 -2.95
C GLU A 168 2.54 -5.11 -2.73
N VAL A 169 3.44 -4.13 -2.88
CA VAL A 169 4.87 -4.26 -2.55
C VAL A 169 5.12 -3.41 -1.31
N ALA A 170 5.39 -4.04 -0.17
CA ALA A 170 5.80 -3.35 1.05
C ALA A 170 7.31 -3.46 1.21
N CYS A 171 8.04 -2.39 0.82
CA CYS A 171 9.50 -2.37 0.85
C CYS A 171 10.03 -0.97 1.20
N LEU A 172 11.16 -0.93 1.92
CA LEU A 172 11.83 0.29 2.40
C LEU A 172 13.07 0.68 1.57
N ALA A 173 13.43 -0.16 0.61
CA ALA A 173 14.50 0.09 -0.34
C ALA A 173 13.93 0.30 -1.73
N LYS A 174 14.84 0.58 -2.67
CA LYS A 174 14.51 0.47 -4.07
C LYS A 174 14.11 -0.98 -4.38
N TRP A 175 13.03 -1.10 -5.13
CA TRP A 175 12.51 -2.36 -5.63
C TRP A 175 12.10 -2.21 -7.09
N SER A 176 12.12 -3.32 -7.82
CA SER A 176 11.52 -3.44 -9.14
C SER A 176 10.76 -4.75 -9.29
N LEU A 177 9.67 -4.70 -10.05
CA LEU A 177 8.89 -5.84 -10.49
C LEU A 177 8.82 -5.82 -12.02
N THR A 178 9.24 -6.90 -12.65
CA THR A 178 9.22 -7.05 -14.11
C THR A 178 8.44 -8.29 -14.49
N VAL A 179 7.42 -8.15 -15.32
CA VAL A 179 6.69 -9.28 -15.94
C VAL A 179 7.61 -9.95 -16.98
N LEU A 180 7.67 -11.28 -16.94
CA LEU A 180 8.51 -12.12 -17.81
C LEU A 180 7.70 -12.72 -18.96
#